data_AF-A0A182WIW3-F1
#
_entry.id   AF-A0A182WIW3-F1
#
_cell.length_a   1.000
_cell.length_b   1.000
_cell.length_c   1.000
_cell.angle_alpha   90.00
_cell.angle_beta   90.00
_cell.angle_gamma   90.00
#
_symmetry.space_group_name_H-M   'P 1'
#
loop_
_entity.id
_entity.type
_entity.pdbx_description
1 polymer ?
#
loop_
_entity_poly.entity_id
_entity_poly.type
_entity_poly.pdbx_seq_one_letter_code
_entity_poly.pdbx_strand_id
1 'polypeptide(L)'
;MWRNRKEDMASSGSKGQINGDGPEPSGKVQFNLAAKHFTLPWRRVNAAPSKSQGDSNGSNDSDKIQEIAYIGPTHLPVNTRVWNSISSYALEDIARTTPPAKAAQSQIINVFPSNGPTTTGNYSKSTFQHPTTPATQFPFGPILLDNGVIQLRLRDSITVDMTADGSVKVVNGNHNIAIAISSDSMATAMHHPNGIVFQNGPRVDIAAVDARRKYPYIRFAKMWHKGISLTSARYALIYLVDSAGTRTTSDMISMDMEADYVNQVFFNGVVPAAHNYVDQWQIIQNSSYKLEQDGSLQFQVNDFRIIQAGDGLVKIYRFNNRCSIRTSPLNGCATVTTSSIHCTASLGTSSHLFVRREERRMHFDGATFIVRNAGHSAGFDELDRLRVY
;
A
#
# COMPACT_ATOMS: atom_id res chain seq x y z
N MET A 1 50.86 47.31 19.71
CA MET A 1 50.22 48.53 19.18
C MET A 1 48.76 48.54 19.65
N TRP A 2 48.42 49.52 20.51
CA TRP A 2 47.16 50.31 20.63
C TRP A 2 45.90 49.78 19.89
N ARG A 3 44.65 49.75 20.38
CA ARG A 3 43.86 50.35 21.50
C ARG A 3 42.49 49.59 21.50
N ASN A 4 41.89 49.19 22.64
CA ASN A 4 40.82 49.88 23.43
C ASN A 4 39.63 50.42 22.59
N ARG A 5 38.33 50.20 22.86
CA ARG A 5 37.46 50.26 24.08
C ARG A 5 36.16 49.44 23.85
N LYS A 6 35.58 48.70 24.81
CA LYS A 6 34.77 49.08 26.01
C LYS A 6 33.39 49.71 25.67
N GLU A 7 32.28 49.00 25.95
CA GLU A 7 31.33 49.17 27.11
C GLU A 7 30.07 49.94 26.64
N ASP A 8 28.83 49.79 27.12
CA ASP A 8 28.27 49.06 28.24
C ASP A 8 26.73 48.93 28.12
N MET A 9 26.21 48.06 29.00
CA MET A 9 24.84 47.82 29.49
C MET A 9 23.73 48.89 29.30
N ALA A 10 22.47 48.44 29.18
CA ALA A 10 21.44 48.70 30.20
C ALA A 10 20.10 47.98 29.91
N SER A 11 19.55 47.45 30.99
CA SER A 11 18.25 46.81 31.17
C SER A 11 17.08 47.79 31.28
N SER A 12 15.88 47.36 30.87
CA SER A 12 14.57 47.55 31.55
C SER A 12 13.49 46.91 30.66
N GLY A 13 12.42 46.28 31.11
CA GLY A 13 11.78 46.24 32.41
C GLY A 13 10.28 46.53 32.24
N SER A 14 9.46 45.49 32.46
CA SER A 14 8.10 45.54 33.05
C SER A 14 6.84 45.45 32.16
N LYS A 15 5.97 44.52 32.60
CA LYS A 15 4.48 44.55 32.77
C LYS A 15 3.62 44.71 31.49
N GLY A 16 2.52 43.99 31.27
CA GLY A 16 1.57 43.27 32.13
C GLY A 16 0.13 43.74 31.80
N GLN A 17 -0.88 42.85 31.95
CA GLN A 17 -2.34 42.98 31.70
C GLN A 17 -2.82 42.59 30.28
N ILE A 18 -3.69 41.59 30.03
CA ILE A 18 -4.97 41.07 30.60
C ILE A 18 -6.21 41.87 30.17
N ASN A 19 -7.24 41.12 29.70
CA ASN A 19 -8.59 41.44 29.18
C ASN A 19 -8.64 41.78 27.68
N GLY A 20 -9.56 41.30 26.85
CA GLY A 20 -10.85 40.63 27.04
C GLY A 20 -11.74 41.01 25.84
N ASP A 21 -12.70 40.14 25.51
CA ASP A 21 -13.86 40.35 24.63
C ASP A 21 -13.69 40.37 23.09
N GLY A 22 -14.32 39.38 22.46
CA GLY A 22 -14.76 39.45 21.07
C GLY A 22 -16.01 40.33 20.91
N PRO A 23 -16.40 40.62 19.67
CA PRO A 23 -17.63 40.01 19.17
C PRO A 23 -17.56 39.57 17.69
N GLU A 24 -18.58 38.80 17.33
CA GLU A 24 -18.81 38.08 16.08
C GLU A 24 -19.43 39.00 14.96
N PRO A 25 -20.00 38.48 13.84
CA PRO A 25 -19.48 38.60 12.48
C PRO A 25 -20.29 39.57 11.58
N SER A 26 -19.70 40.03 10.48
CA SER A 26 -20.46 40.73 9.41
C SER A 26 -19.91 40.39 8.03
N GLY A 27 -20.83 40.05 7.11
CA GLY A 27 -20.52 39.38 5.85
C GLY A 27 -20.19 40.29 4.67
N LYS A 28 -19.93 39.63 3.54
CA LYS A 28 -20.66 39.77 2.26
C LYS A 28 -20.02 38.83 1.22
N VAL A 29 -20.76 37.78 0.86
CA VAL A 29 -20.47 36.95 -0.31
C VAL A 29 -20.99 37.70 -1.53
N GLN A 30 -20.08 38.13 -2.41
CA GLN A 30 -20.42 38.78 -3.67
C GLN A 30 -20.72 37.70 -4.72
N PHE A 31 -22.00 37.49 -5.01
CA PHE A 31 -22.46 36.64 -6.11
C PHE A 31 -22.15 37.30 -7.46
N ASN A 32 -21.51 36.53 -8.35
CA ASN A 32 -21.17 36.96 -9.69
C ASN A 32 -22.40 36.81 -10.61
N LEU A 33 -22.99 37.93 -11.06
CA LEU A 33 -24.21 38.01 -11.88
C LEU A 33 -23.96 37.85 -13.40
N ALA A 34 -22.92 37.13 -13.81
CA ALA A 34 -22.53 37.00 -15.23
C ALA A 34 -22.72 35.60 -15.84
N ALA A 35 -23.44 34.68 -15.19
CA ALA A 35 -23.74 33.37 -15.76
C ALA A 35 -25.02 33.42 -16.61
N LYS A 36 -24.87 33.33 -17.94
CA LYS A 36 -25.98 33.21 -18.89
C LYS A 36 -26.66 31.84 -18.74
N HIS A 37 -28.00 31.84 -18.74
CA HIS A 37 -28.85 30.65 -18.74
C HIS A 37 -28.53 29.73 -19.92
N PHE A 38 -28.24 28.46 -19.63
CA PHE A 38 -28.08 27.43 -20.65
C PHE A 38 -29.45 26.83 -20.98
N THR A 39 -30.03 27.24 -22.10
CA THR A 39 -31.24 26.64 -22.68
C THR A 39 -30.85 25.47 -23.59
N LEU A 40 -31.35 24.28 -23.26
CA LEU A 40 -31.21 23.09 -24.11
C LEU A 40 -32.18 23.16 -25.30
N PRO A 41 -31.72 22.98 -26.56
CA PRO A 41 -32.62 22.75 -27.67
C PRO A 41 -33.03 21.27 -27.76
N TRP A 42 -34.33 21.07 -27.92
CA TRP A 42 -34.99 19.82 -28.27
C TRP A 42 -34.89 19.49 -29.76
N ARG A 43 -35.07 18.19 -30.09
CA ARG A 43 -35.21 17.53 -31.42
C ARG A 43 -33.89 17.19 -32.15
N ARG A 44 -33.78 16.12 -32.94
CA ARG A 44 -34.75 15.15 -33.47
C ARG A 44 -34.00 13.87 -33.85
N VAL A 45 -34.66 12.72 -33.68
CA VAL A 45 -34.32 11.44 -34.31
C VAL A 45 -34.37 11.59 -35.83
N ASN A 46 -33.36 11.08 -36.55
CA ASN A 46 -33.47 10.77 -37.98
C ASN A 46 -32.66 9.51 -38.28
N ALA A 47 -33.39 8.48 -38.71
CA ALA A 47 -32.89 7.23 -39.25
C ALA A 47 -32.39 7.43 -40.68
N ALA A 48 -31.39 6.62 -41.06
CA ALA A 48 -30.83 6.50 -42.40
C ALA A 48 -31.77 5.73 -43.35
N PRO A 49 -31.49 5.78 -44.67
CA PRO A 49 -31.70 4.61 -45.50
C PRO A 49 -30.48 4.29 -46.36
N SER A 50 -29.96 3.06 -46.28
CA SER A 50 -29.16 2.46 -47.35
C SER A 50 -29.77 1.12 -47.75
N LYS A 51 -30.04 1.00 -49.04
CA LYS A 51 -30.64 -0.15 -49.73
C LYS A 51 -29.59 -1.23 -50.01
N SER A 52 -29.97 -2.50 -49.85
CA SER A 52 -29.57 -3.65 -50.69
C SER A 52 -30.57 -4.80 -50.42
N GLN A 53 -31.47 -5.10 -51.38
CA GLN A 53 -31.60 -6.39 -52.12
C GLN A 53 -31.29 -7.63 -51.25
N GLY A 54 -32.23 -8.52 -50.92
CA GLY A 54 -33.00 -9.43 -51.81
C GLY A 54 -32.07 -10.55 -52.27
N ASP A 55 -32.18 -11.83 -51.87
CA ASP A 55 -33.35 -12.71 -51.96
C ASP A 55 -33.39 -13.89 -50.96
N SER A 56 -34.58 -14.46 -50.92
CA SER A 56 -35.25 -15.51 -50.14
C SER A 56 -34.63 -16.91 -50.00
N ASN A 57 -34.86 -17.53 -48.83
CA ASN A 57 -35.71 -18.74 -48.73
C ASN A 57 -36.18 -18.99 -47.30
N GLY A 58 -37.47 -19.31 -47.15
CA GLY A 58 -38.16 -19.38 -45.87
C GLY A 58 -38.07 -20.74 -45.16
N SER A 59 -38.23 -20.68 -43.84
CA SER A 59 -39.00 -21.68 -43.10
C SER A 59 -39.68 -21.00 -41.92
N ASN A 60 -40.98 -21.27 -41.76
CA ASN A 60 -41.74 -20.95 -40.57
C ASN A 60 -41.04 -21.51 -39.33
N ASP A 61 -40.83 -20.67 -38.30
CA ASP A 61 -40.77 -21.17 -36.94
C ASP A 61 -41.15 -20.04 -35.97
N SER A 62 -42.33 -20.21 -35.39
CA SER A 62 -42.94 -19.43 -34.32
C SER A 62 -42.07 -19.42 -33.04
N ASP A 63 -42.07 -18.29 -32.34
CA ASP A 63 -41.70 -18.13 -30.92
C ASP A 63 -40.45 -18.88 -30.43
N LYS A 64 -39.27 -18.45 -30.90
CA LYS A 64 -38.02 -18.75 -30.18
C LYS A 64 -37.88 -17.79 -29.00
N ILE A 65 -38.43 -18.21 -27.85
CA ILE A 65 -38.04 -17.73 -26.52
C ILE A 65 -36.51 -17.65 -26.51
N GLN A 66 -35.95 -16.47 -26.27
CA GLN A 66 -34.51 -16.31 -26.12
C GLN A 66 -34.07 -17.15 -24.92
N GLU A 67 -33.35 -18.23 -25.18
CA GLU A 67 -32.94 -19.19 -24.16
C GLU A 67 -31.89 -18.51 -23.26
N ILE A 68 -32.31 -18.12 -22.06
CA ILE A 68 -31.44 -17.55 -21.03
C ILE A 68 -30.79 -18.73 -20.32
N ALA A 69 -29.47 -18.81 -20.37
CA ALA A 69 -28.73 -19.80 -19.61
C ALA A 69 -28.04 -19.15 -18.41
N TYR A 70 -27.70 -19.96 -17.41
CA TYR A 70 -27.13 -19.49 -16.16
C TYR A 70 -25.72 -20.05 -15.98
N ILE A 71 -24.72 -19.18 -15.81
CA ILE A 71 -23.31 -19.60 -15.72
C ILE A 71 -22.80 -19.47 -14.29
N GLY A 72 -22.04 -20.49 -13.86
CA GLY A 72 -21.26 -20.51 -12.63
C GLY A 72 -22.09 -20.71 -11.36
N PRO A 73 -21.43 -20.81 -10.18
CA PRO A 73 -22.08 -21.05 -8.90
C PRO A 73 -23.02 -19.91 -8.47
N THR A 74 -22.98 -18.76 -9.15
CA THR A 74 -23.80 -17.58 -8.89
C THR A 74 -25.07 -17.50 -9.73
N HIS A 75 -25.31 -18.45 -10.64
CA HIS A 75 -26.48 -18.47 -11.54
C HIS A 75 -26.74 -17.11 -12.21
N LEU A 76 -25.75 -16.58 -12.91
CA LEU A 76 -25.93 -15.32 -13.65
C LEU A 76 -26.60 -15.58 -15.00
N PRO A 77 -27.76 -14.94 -15.31
CA PRO A 77 -28.42 -15.10 -16.59
C PRO A 77 -27.61 -14.46 -17.70
N VAL A 78 -27.34 -15.23 -18.74
CA VAL A 78 -26.66 -14.78 -19.95
C VAL A 78 -27.45 -15.17 -21.18
N ASN A 79 -27.41 -14.30 -22.19
CA ASN A 79 -27.96 -14.60 -23.49
C ASN A 79 -27.06 -15.63 -24.20
N THR A 80 -27.58 -16.83 -24.41
CA THR A 80 -26.87 -17.96 -25.02
C THR A 80 -26.30 -17.63 -26.40
N ARG A 81 -27.00 -16.80 -27.18
CA ARG A 81 -26.54 -16.39 -28.52
C ARG A 81 -25.30 -15.51 -28.44
N VAL A 82 -25.26 -14.61 -27.46
CA VAL A 82 -24.11 -13.73 -27.22
C VAL A 82 -22.94 -14.56 -26.70
N TRP A 83 -23.18 -15.48 -25.75
CA TRP A 83 -22.14 -16.34 -25.20
C TRP A 83 -21.46 -17.20 -26.29
N ASN A 84 -22.26 -17.90 -27.10
CA ASN A 84 -21.74 -18.75 -28.18
C ASN A 84 -20.97 -17.98 -29.27
N SER A 85 -21.17 -16.66 -29.37
CA SER A 85 -20.42 -15.82 -30.32
C SER A 85 -19.06 -15.36 -29.80
N ILE A 86 -18.80 -15.47 -28.48
CA ILE A 86 -17.60 -14.92 -27.83
C ILE A 86 -16.76 -16.04 -27.18
N SER A 87 -17.35 -17.18 -26.81
CA SER A 87 -16.64 -18.30 -26.18
C SER A 87 -16.27 -19.40 -27.17
N SER A 88 -15.05 -19.93 -27.05
CA SER A 88 -14.59 -21.12 -27.77
C SER A 88 -15.12 -22.45 -27.21
N TYR A 89 -15.98 -22.42 -26.19
CA TYR A 89 -16.53 -23.58 -25.49
C TYR A 89 -18.06 -23.54 -25.50
N ALA A 90 -18.71 -24.67 -25.81
CA ALA A 90 -20.16 -24.79 -25.72
C ALA A 90 -20.61 -24.82 -24.25
N LEU A 91 -21.74 -24.20 -23.95
CA LEU A 91 -22.25 -24.05 -22.58
C LEU A 91 -22.49 -25.41 -21.87
N GLU A 92 -22.76 -26.45 -22.65
CA GLU A 92 -23.01 -27.82 -22.18
C GLU A 92 -21.76 -28.50 -21.60
N ASP A 93 -20.56 -28.05 -21.99
CA ASP A 93 -19.28 -28.61 -21.52
C ASP A 93 -18.87 -28.07 -20.14
N ILE A 94 -19.37 -26.90 -19.76
CA ILE A 94 -19.06 -26.23 -18.48
C ILE A 94 -19.82 -26.90 -17.32
N ALA A 95 -21.02 -27.42 -17.58
CA ALA A 95 -21.87 -28.03 -16.56
C ALA A 95 -21.37 -29.40 -16.07
N ARG A 96 -20.47 -30.07 -16.81
CA ARG A 96 -19.99 -31.42 -16.46
C ARG A 96 -18.64 -31.46 -15.74
N THR A 97 -17.95 -30.33 -15.57
CA THR A 97 -16.53 -30.33 -15.19
C THR A 97 -16.18 -29.68 -13.84
N THR A 98 -17.16 -29.26 -13.02
CA THR A 98 -16.86 -28.63 -11.72
C THR A 98 -17.48 -29.37 -10.52
N PRO A 99 -16.68 -29.87 -9.56
CA PRO A 99 -17.22 -30.32 -8.27
C PRO A 99 -17.63 -29.11 -7.41
N PRO A 100 -18.58 -29.27 -6.47
CA PRO A 100 -19.11 -28.16 -5.69
C PRO A 100 -18.04 -27.57 -4.75
N ALA A 101 -17.78 -26.26 -4.90
CA ALA A 101 -16.85 -25.53 -4.05
C ALA A 101 -17.37 -25.44 -2.60
N LYS A 102 -16.56 -25.86 -1.63
CA LYS A 102 -16.81 -25.61 -0.20
C LYS A 102 -16.58 -24.13 0.12
N ALA A 103 -17.42 -23.59 1.01
CA ALA A 103 -17.32 -22.22 1.50
C ALA A 103 -15.95 -21.96 2.15
N ALA A 104 -15.21 -20.99 1.62
CA ALA A 104 -13.97 -20.51 2.21
C ALA A 104 -14.27 -19.77 3.52
N GLN A 105 -13.87 -20.35 4.64
CA GLN A 105 -13.78 -19.65 5.91
C GLN A 105 -12.60 -18.67 5.83
N SER A 106 -12.89 -17.38 5.99
CA SER A 106 -11.91 -16.29 6.06
C SER A 106 -10.97 -16.50 7.24
N GLN A 107 -9.75 -16.96 6.97
CA GLN A 107 -8.65 -16.87 7.93
C GLN A 107 -7.95 -15.53 7.75
N ILE A 108 -7.91 -14.75 8.82
CA ILE A 108 -7.07 -13.56 8.94
C ILE A 108 -5.63 -14.04 8.79
N ILE A 109 -4.91 -13.47 7.82
CA ILE A 109 -3.54 -13.85 7.46
C ILE A 109 -2.61 -13.56 8.64
N ASN A 110 -2.08 -14.61 9.25
CA ASN A 110 -0.89 -14.53 10.10
C ASN A 110 0.33 -14.48 9.19
N VAL A 111 1.04 -13.35 9.17
CA VAL A 111 2.30 -13.17 8.39
C VAL A 111 3.45 -14.02 8.96
N PHE A 112 3.25 -14.69 10.10
CA PHE A 112 4.23 -15.56 10.73
C PHE A 112 3.62 -16.93 11.07
N PRO A 113 4.29 -18.06 10.79
CA PRO A 113 3.93 -19.32 11.43
C PRO A 113 4.17 -19.18 12.94
N SER A 114 3.17 -19.50 13.75
CA SER A 114 3.33 -19.55 15.20
C SER A 114 4.25 -20.72 15.57
N ASN A 115 5.37 -20.46 16.23
CA ASN A 115 6.15 -21.50 16.89
C ASN A 115 5.37 -22.02 18.11
N GLY A 116 4.59 -23.09 17.91
CA GLY A 116 4.05 -23.96 18.96
C GLY A 116 4.76 -25.33 18.94
N PRO A 117 4.72 -26.12 20.04
CA PRO A 117 5.73 -27.14 20.32
C PRO A 117 5.63 -28.40 19.43
N THR A 118 6.82 -28.86 19.04
CA THR A 118 7.23 -30.15 18.50
C THR A 118 6.20 -31.29 18.40
N THR A 119 6.04 -31.81 17.18
CA THR A 119 5.79 -33.24 16.97
C THR A 119 6.97 -33.83 16.19
N THR A 120 7.57 -34.86 16.76
CA THR A 120 8.74 -35.60 16.31
C THR A 120 8.55 -36.23 14.92
N GLY A 121 9.47 -35.93 14.00
CA GLY A 121 9.58 -36.59 12.69
C GLY A 121 11.02 -36.56 12.21
N ASN A 122 11.69 -37.72 12.29
CA ASN A 122 13.08 -37.94 11.93
C ASN A 122 13.37 -37.58 10.46
N TYR A 123 14.33 -36.69 10.23
CA TYR A 123 15.12 -36.66 9.00
C TYR A 123 16.60 -36.46 9.31
N SER A 124 17.39 -37.21 8.55
CA SER A 124 18.81 -37.54 8.68
C SER A 124 19.76 -36.37 8.93
N LYS A 125 20.61 -36.55 9.96
CA LYS A 125 21.81 -35.75 10.22
C LYS A 125 22.77 -35.85 9.03
N SER A 126 23.06 -34.72 8.39
CA SER A 126 24.28 -34.53 7.61
C SER A 126 25.27 -33.77 8.50
N THR A 127 26.39 -34.42 8.81
CA THR A 127 27.49 -33.87 9.58
C THR A 127 28.37 -33.04 8.65
N PHE A 128 28.34 -31.72 8.77
CA PHE A 128 29.44 -30.87 8.33
C PHE A 128 29.86 -29.96 9.48
N GLN A 129 31.07 -30.21 9.98
CA GLN A 129 31.71 -29.44 11.04
C GLN A 129 32.10 -28.06 10.47
N HIS A 130 31.50 -27.01 10.99
CA HIS A 130 32.03 -25.66 10.84
C HIS A 130 33.22 -25.49 11.81
N PRO A 131 34.39 -24.99 11.36
CA PRO A 131 35.49 -24.71 12.26
C PRO A 131 35.10 -23.59 13.22
N THR A 132 35.21 -23.87 14.52
CA THR A 132 35.12 -22.91 15.61
C THR A 132 36.07 -21.76 15.36
N THR A 133 35.53 -20.61 14.94
CA THR A 133 36.26 -19.34 14.93
C THR A 133 36.03 -18.66 16.29
N PRO A 134 37.08 -18.17 16.96
CA PRO A 134 37.03 -17.77 18.36
C PRO A 134 36.14 -16.54 18.59
N ALA A 135 35.54 -16.53 19.78
CA ALA A 135 34.63 -15.51 20.29
C ALA A 135 35.21 -14.09 20.28
N THR A 136 34.94 -13.31 19.23
CA THR A 136 35.08 -11.83 19.22
C THR A 136 34.12 -11.16 18.22
N GLN A 137 32.82 -11.47 18.27
CA GLN A 137 31.79 -10.64 17.63
C GLN A 137 30.91 -10.04 18.73
N PHE A 138 30.88 -8.72 18.79
CA PHE A 138 29.98 -7.97 19.67
C PHE A 138 28.55 -8.51 19.55
N PRO A 139 27.75 -8.62 20.64
CA PRO A 139 26.34 -9.04 20.55
C PRO A 139 25.43 -8.05 19.80
N PHE A 140 26.00 -6.93 19.31
CA PHE A 140 25.33 -5.83 18.64
C PHE A 140 26.08 -5.50 17.35
N GLY A 141 25.43 -5.65 16.20
CA GLY A 141 26.01 -5.33 14.90
C GLY A 141 25.28 -6.01 13.73
N PRO A 142 25.55 -5.61 12.48
CA PRO A 142 25.03 -6.30 11.32
C PRO A 142 25.68 -7.69 11.18
N ILE A 143 24.87 -8.70 10.89
CA ILE A 143 25.28 -10.07 10.64
C ILE A 143 24.99 -10.46 9.18
N LEU A 144 25.80 -11.34 8.62
CA LEU A 144 25.55 -11.92 7.30
C LEU A 144 24.73 -13.21 7.46
N LEU A 145 23.62 -13.32 6.73
CA LEU A 145 22.82 -14.53 6.64
C LEU A 145 23.29 -15.41 5.46
N ASP A 146 22.99 -16.71 5.52
CA ASP A 146 23.39 -17.71 4.52
C ASP A 146 22.83 -17.43 3.11
N ASN A 147 21.78 -16.61 3.01
CA ASN A 147 21.21 -16.17 1.73
C ASN A 147 21.85 -14.87 1.19
N GLY A 148 22.92 -14.37 1.82
CA GLY A 148 23.62 -13.15 1.43
C GLY A 148 22.96 -11.84 1.88
N VAL A 149 21.94 -11.91 2.74
CA VAL A 149 21.30 -10.73 3.35
C VAL A 149 22.11 -10.26 4.56
N ILE A 150 22.31 -8.95 4.66
CA ILE A 150 22.88 -8.31 5.84
C ILE A 150 21.73 -7.95 6.78
N GLN A 151 21.70 -8.54 7.96
CA GLN A 151 20.65 -8.31 8.95
C GLN A 151 21.18 -7.53 10.14
N LEU A 152 20.44 -6.49 10.55
CA LEU A 152 20.64 -5.78 11.80
C LEU A 152 19.44 -6.01 12.70
N ARG A 153 19.67 -6.54 13.90
CA ARG A 153 18.64 -6.72 14.93
C ARG A 153 18.68 -5.55 15.90
N LEU A 154 17.54 -4.90 16.07
CA LEU A 154 17.33 -3.78 16.98
C LEU A 154 16.49 -4.24 18.19
N ARG A 155 16.29 -3.34 19.16
CA ARG A 155 15.39 -3.62 20.30
C ARG A 155 13.94 -3.78 19.83
N ASP A 156 13.11 -4.33 20.70
CA ASP A 156 11.65 -4.36 20.53
C ASP A 156 11.17 -5.09 19.27
N SER A 157 11.83 -6.21 18.96
CA SER A 157 11.49 -7.09 17.83
C SER A 157 11.55 -6.40 16.45
N ILE A 158 12.42 -5.39 16.31
CA ILE A 158 12.64 -4.73 15.02
C ILE A 158 13.87 -5.33 14.34
N THR A 159 13.73 -5.74 13.09
CA THR A 159 14.84 -6.16 12.24
C THR A 159 14.93 -5.29 11.01
N VAL A 160 16.16 -5.02 10.58
CA VAL A 160 16.46 -4.32 9.34
C VAL A 160 17.33 -5.25 8.49
N ASP A 161 16.79 -5.66 7.35
CA ASP A 161 17.49 -6.49 6.37
C ASP A 161 17.92 -5.60 5.20
N MET A 162 19.12 -5.85 4.69
CA MET A 162 19.73 -5.10 3.61
C MET A 162 20.39 -6.05 2.61
N THR A 163 20.33 -5.71 1.33
CA THR A 163 21.05 -6.41 0.27
C THR A 163 22.27 -5.60 -0.15
N ALA A 164 23.27 -6.24 -0.78
CA ALA A 164 24.49 -5.55 -1.21
C ALA A 164 24.24 -4.44 -2.26
N ASP A 165 23.20 -4.60 -3.10
CA ASP A 165 22.76 -3.59 -4.08
C ASP A 165 21.98 -2.42 -3.45
N GLY A 166 21.65 -2.51 -2.15
CA GLY A 166 21.08 -1.40 -1.39
C GLY A 166 19.56 -1.40 -1.28
N SER A 167 18.90 -2.54 -1.52
CA SER A 167 17.51 -2.73 -1.09
C SER A 167 17.45 -2.82 0.43
N VAL A 168 16.38 -2.31 1.03
CA VAL A 168 16.19 -2.30 2.48
C VAL A 168 14.80 -2.78 2.84
N LYS A 169 14.72 -3.63 3.87
CA LYS A 169 13.48 -4.12 4.46
C LYS A 169 13.52 -3.94 5.97
N VAL A 170 12.41 -3.49 6.54
CA VAL A 170 12.22 -3.33 7.98
C VAL A 170 11.03 -4.17 8.40
N VAL A 171 11.20 -4.96 9.44
CA VAL A 171 10.12 -5.71 10.07
C VAL A 171 10.00 -5.25 11.51
N ASN A 172 8.79 -4.90 11.92
CA ASN A 172 8.42 -4.65 13.31
C ASN A 172 7.51 -5.78 13.75
N GLY A 173 8.12 -6.76 14.45
CA GLY A 173 7.47 -7.99 14.87
C GLY A 173 6.38 -7.79 15.92
N ASN A 174 6.42 -6.70 16.70
CA ASN A 174 5.40 -6.44 17.73
C ASN A 174 4.03 -6.09 17.12
N HIS A 175 4.01 -5.54 15.90
CA HIS A 175 2.79 -5.06 15.25
C HIS A 175 2.54 -5.68 13.87
N ASN A 176 3.29 -6.71 13.48
CA ASN A 176 3.19 -7.35 12.17
C ASN A 176 3.29 -6.35 11.00
N ILE A 177 4.22 -5.40 11.13
CA ILE A 177 4.48 -4.38 10.11
C ILE A 177 5.74 -4.77 9.35
N ALA A 178 5.69 -4.70 8.03
CA ALA A 178 6.84 -4.92 7.19
C ALA A 178 6.88 -3.87 6.07
N ILE A 179 8.04 -3.27 5.82
CA ILE A 179 8.25 -2.21 4.82
C ILE A 179 9.47 -2.57 4.02
N ALA A 180 9.40 -2.50 2.69
CA ALA A 180 10.56 -2.68 1.82
C ALA A 180 10.65 -1.58 0.77
N ILE A 181 11.88 -1.24 0.40
CA ILE A 181 12.22 -0.33 -0.70
C ILE A 181 13.31 -1.01 -1.53
N SER A 182 13.12 -1.05 -2.85
CA SER A 182 14.11 -1.58 -3.78
C SER A 182 15.36 -0.70 -3.84
N SER A 183 16.47 -1.27 -4.31
CA SER A 183 17.77 -0.58 -4.43
C SER A 183 17.70 0.70 -5.25
N ASP A 184 16.93 0.70 -6.34
CA ASP A 184 16.66 1.85 -7.22
C ASP A 184 15.58 2.82 -6.69
N SER A 185 14.92 2.47 -5.57
CA SER A 185 13.77 3.20 -5.00
C SER A 185 12.57 3.36 -5.94
N MET A 186 12.47 2.54 -7.00
CA MET A 186 11.35 2.54 -7.94
C MET A 186 10.22 1.60 -7.54
N ALA A 187 10.46 0.72 -6.56
CA ALA A 187 9.43 -0.12 -5.95
C ALA A 187 9.44 0.04 -4.43
N THR A 188 8.26 0.01 -3.83
CA THR A 188 8.06 0.13 -2.38
C THR A 188 6.87 -0.71 -1.97
N ALA A 189 6.98 -1.44 -0.87
CA ALA A 189 5.88 -2.18 -0.28
C ALA A 189 5.75 -1.86 1.21
N MET A 190 4.52 -1.76 1.69
CA MET A 190 4.20 -1.69 3.12
C MET A 190 3.06 -2.65 3.41
N HIS A 191 3.33 -3.59 4.30
CA HIS A 191 2.33 -4.41 4.97
C HIS A 191 2.10 -3.86 6.36
N HIS A 192 0.85 -3.50 6.67
CA HIS A 192 0.41 -3.01 7.97
C HIS A 192 -0.94 -3.66 8.29
N PRO A 193 -1.33 -3.85 9.57
CA PRO A 193 -2.62 -4.49 9.86
C PRO A 193 -3.85 -3.74 9.31
N ASN A 194 -3.75 -2.43 9.07
CA ASN A 194 -4.79 -1.64 8.39
C ASN A 194 -4.83 -1.83 6.87
N GLY A 195 -3.82 -2.45 6.25
CA GLY A 195 -3.78 -2.62 4.81
C GLY A 195 -2.40 -2.85 4.21
N ILE A 196 -2.42 -3.14 2.92
CA ILE A 196 -1.25 -3.40 2.09
C ILE A 196 -1.13 -2.28 1.07
N VAL A 197 0.08 -1.77 0.87
CA VAL A 197 0.42 -0.80 -0.16
C VAL A 197 1.58 -1.36 -0.96
N PHE A 198 1.40 -1.46 -2.28
CA PHE A 198 2.41 -1.92 -3.20
C PHE A 198 2.57 -0.91 -4.33
N GLN A 199 3.76 -0.32 -4.43
CA GLN A 199 4.13 0.62 -5.48
C GLN A 199 5.18 -0.02 -6.36
N ASN A 200 4.92 -0.03 -7.67
CA ASN A 200 5.85 -0.48 -8.70
C ASN A 200 5.82 0.51 -9.87
N GLY A 201 6.90 1.28 -10.02
CA GLY A 201 6.97 2.38 -10.97
C GLY A 201 5.82 3.39 -10.80
N PRO A 202 5.07 3.74 -11.85
CA PRO A 202 4.01 4.74 -11.77
C PRO A 202 2.70 4.24 -11.13
N ARG A 203 2.60 2.95 -10.82
CA ARG A 203 1.40 2.30 -10.29
C ARG A 203 1.52 2.10 -8.78
N VAL A 204 0.43 2.36 -8.06
CA VAL A 204 0.27 2.02 -6.64
C VAL A 204 -1.02 1.24 -6.46
N ASP A 205 -0.93 0.00 -6.00
CA ASP A 205 -2.06 -0.82 -5.59
C ASP A 205 -2.17 -0.77 -4.06
N ILE A 206 -3.40 -0.64 -3.57
CA ILE A 206 -3.70 -0.45 -2.15
C ILE A 206 -4.89 -1.32 -1.78
N ALA A 207 -4.77 -2.05 -0.67
CA ALA A 207 -5.86 -2.71 0.00
C ALA A 207 -5.95 -2.18 1.43
N ALA A 208 -7.12 -1.70 1.84
CA ALA A 208 -7.41 -1.29 3.21
C ALA A 208 -8.39 -2.28 3.85
N VAL A 209 -8.16 -2.62 5.11
CA VAL A 209 -8.92 -3.62 5.86
C VAL A 209 -9.55 -2.98 7.09
N ASP A 210 -10.87 -3.02 7.19
CA ASP A 210 -11.60 -2.66 8.41
C ASP A 210 -11.52 -3.80 9.43
N ALA A 211 -10.37 -3.90 10.10
CA ALA A 211 -10.10 -4.91 11.10
C ALA A 211 -10.91 -4.73 12.41
N ARG A 212 -11.68 -3.63 12.57
CA ARG A 212 -12.50 -3.39 13.77
C ARG A 212 -13.81 -4.18 13.73
N ARG A 213 -14.21 -4.68 12.56
CA ARG A 213 -15.44 -5.47 12.39
C ARG A 213 -15.19 -6.96 12.49
N LYS A 214 -16.19 -7.68 13.00
CA LYS A 214 -16.25 -9.14 12.94
C LYS A 214 -16.16 -9.67 11.49
N TYR A 215 -16.76 -8.93 10.56
CA TYR A 215 -16.69 -9.19 9.12
C TYR A 215 -16.05 -7.95 8.45
N PRO A 216 -14.73 -7.98 8.21
CA PRO A 216 -14.00 -6.81 7.73
C PRO A 216 -14.41 -6.46 6.30
N TYR A 217 -14.61 -5.17 6.03
CA TYR A 217 -14.65 -4.69 4.65
C TYR A 217 -13.23 -4.55 4.14
N ILE A 218 -13.00 -5.08 2.94
CA ILE A 218 -11.74 -4.94 2.23
C ILE A 218 -12.00 -4.03 1.04
N ARG A 219 -11.27 -2.93 0.98
CA ARG A 219 -11.43 -1.91 -0.05
C ARG A 219 -10.13 -1.72 -0.77
N PHE A 220 -10.24 -1.58 -2.07
CA PHE A 220 -9.08 -1.51 -2.94
C PHE A 220 -9.03 -0.16 -3.65
N ALA A 221 -7.81 0.33 -3.86
CA ALA A 221 -7.54 1.40 -4.79
C ALA A 221 -6.32 1.10 -5.65
N LYS A 222 -6.34 1.64 -6.86
CA LYS A 222 -5.21 1.64 -7.79
C LYS A 222 -4.96 3.07 -8.26
N MET A 223 -3.84 3.66 -7.84
CA MET A 223 -3.36 4.95 -8.34
C MET A 223 -2.49 4.74 -9.57
N TRP A 224 -2.78 5.46 -10.65
CA TRP A 224 -2.08 5.32 -11.93
C TRP A 224 -2.35 6.52 -12.84
N HIS A 225 -1.87 6.48 -14.08
CA HIS A 225 -1.92 7.63 -14.99
C HIS A 225 -3.35 8.16 -15.23
N LYS A 226 -4.37 7.29 -15.31
CA LYS A 226 -5.77 7.71 -15.51
C LYS A 226 -6.43 8.35 -14.29
N GLY A 227 -5.90 8.15 -13.09
CA GLY A 227 -6.50 8.62 -11.84
C GLY A 227 -6.42 7.59 -10.72
N ILE A 228 -7.50 7.46 -9.95
CA ILE A 228 -7.60 6.46 -8.88
C ILE A 228 -8.82 5.58 -9.15
N SER A 229 -8.58 4.32 -9.47
CA SER A 229 -9.64 3.32 -9.51
C SER A 229 -9.89 2.82 -8.09
N LEU A 230 -11.15 2.64 -7.67
CA LEU A 230 -11.51 2.08 -6.37
C LEU A 230 -12.67 1.10 -6.44
N THR A 231 -12.69 0.14 -5.52
CA THR A 231 -13.79 -0.79 -5.30
C THR A 231 -13.79 -1.35 -3.88
N SER A 232 -14.86 -2.04 -3.49
CA SER A 232 -14.91 -2.89 -2.29
C SER A 232 -15.02 -4.34 -2.73
N ALA A 233 -14.49 -5.27 -1.95
CA ALA A 233 -14.61 -6.71 -2.18
C ALA A 233 -16.07 -7.20 -2.35
N ARG A 234 -17.04 -6.40 -1.89
CA ARG A 234 -18.48 -6.69 -1.98
C ARG A 234 -19.15 -6.20 -3.26
N TYR A 235 -18.46 -5.42 -4.08
CA TYR A 235 -19.03 -4.84 -5.30
C TYR A 235 -18.32 -5.36 -6.55
N ALA A 236 -19.13 -5.64 -7.58
CA ALA A 236 -18.62 -5.94 -8.92
C ALA A 236 -18.20 -4.68 -9.69
N LEU A 237 -18.74 -3.52 -9.32
CA LEU A 237 -18.45 -2.26 -10.00
C LEU A 237 -17.14 -1.68 -9.49
N ILE A 238 -16.37 -1.12 -10.42
CA ILE A 238 -15.16 -0.37 -10.15
C ILE A 238 -15.41 1.08 -10.55
N TYR A 239 -15.01 2.00 -9.68
CA TYR A 239 -15.14 3.43 -9.89
C TYR A 239 -13.78 4.03 -10.21
N LEU A 240 -13.75 5.10 -11.00
CA LEU A 240 -12.57 5.89 -11.33
C LEU A 240 -12.82 7.33 -10.89
N VAL A 241 -11.87 7.87 -10.13
CA VAL A 241 -11.81 9.27 -9.74
C VAL A 241 -10.67 9.95 -10.51
N ASP A 242 -11.04 10.85 -11.40
CA ASP A 242 -10.09 11.66 -12.18
C ASP A 242 -10.52 13.13 -12.28
N SER A 243 -9.86 13.89 -13.16
CA SER A 243 -10.14 15.31 -13.38
C SER A 243 -11.54 15.60 -13.94
N ALA A 244 -12.26 14.60 -14.45
CA ALA A 244 -13.64 14.72 -14.90
C ALA A 244 -14.66 14.31 -13.82
N GLY A 245 -14.20 13.86 -12.65
CA GLY A 245 -15.05 13.44 -11.53
C GLY A 245 -15.06 11.93 -11.33
N THR A 246 -16.15 11.43 -10.73
CA THR A 246 -16.31 10.02 -10.38
C THR A 246 -17.21 9.32 -11.38
N ARG A 247 -16.74 8.22 -11.97
CA ARG A 247 -17.52 7.39 -12.90
C ARG A 247 -17.22 5.91 -12.74
N THR A 248 -18.08 5.04 -13.26
CA THR A 248 -17.76 3.62 -13.38
C THR A 248 -16.69 3.38 -14.45
N THR A 249 -15.87 2.36 -14.28
CA THR A 249 -14.83 1.96 -15.24
C THR A 249 -14.77 0.44 -15.37
N SER A 250 -14.21 -0.05 -16.48
CA SER A 250 -13.88 -1.45 -16.71
C SER A 250 -12.45 -1.80 -16.26
N ASP A 251 -11.71 -0.84 -15.67
CA ASP A 251 -10.35 -1.10 -15.20
C ASP A 251 -10.37 -2.12 -14.06
N MET A 252 -9.56 -3.18 -14.17
CA MET A 252 -9.48 -4.18 -13.11
C MET A 252 -8.53 -3.76 -11.98
N ILE A 253 -8.86 -4.14 -10.75
CA ILE A 253 -7.97 -4.05 -9.59
C ILE A 253 -7.60 -5.49 -9.21
N SER A 254 -6.33 -5.83 -9.40
CA SER A 254 -5.80 -7.19 -9.30
C SER A 254 -4.80 -7.30 -8.14
N MET A 255 -5.24 -6.92 -6.94
CA MET A 255 -4.40 -7.01 -5.75
C MET A 255 -4.65 -8.36 -5.07
N ASP A 256 -3.59 -9.14 -4.95
CA ASP A 256 -3.62 -10.43 -4.27
C ASP A 256 -3.26 -10.20 -2.80
N MET A 257 -4.20 -10.53 -1.91
CA MET A 257 -4.03 -10.33 -0.47
C MET A 257 -3.04 -11.32 0.15
N GLU A 258 -2.75 -12.43 -0.52
CA GLU A 258 -1.83 -13.47 -0.03
C GLU A 258 -0.40 -13.28 -0.55
N ALA A 259 -0.20 -12.38 -1.51
CA ALA A 259 1.11 -12.12 -2.09
C ALA A 259 2.05 -11.40 -1.11
N ASP A 260 3.28 -11.90 -0.99
CA ASP A 260 4.35 -11.25 -0.22
C ASP A 260 5.02 -10.13 -1.03
N TYR A 261 4.32 -9.01 -1.17
CA TYR A 261 4.84 -7.83 -1.88
C TYR A 261 6.11 -7.27 -1.23
N VAL A 262 6.32 -7.46 0.07
CA VAL A 262 7.49 -6.95 0.78
C VAL A 262 8.74 -7.68 0.33
N ASN A 263 8.74 -9.01 0.31
CA ASN A 263 9.87 -9.76 -0.21
C ASN A 263 10.03 -9.62 -1.73
N GLN A 264 8.93 -9.48 -2.49
CA GLN A 264 9.02 -9.17 -3.93
C GLN A 264 9.78 -7.86 -4.20
N VAL A 265 9.52 -6.81 -3.41
CA VAL A 265 10.24 -5.53 -3.53
C VAL A 265 11.68 -5.65 -3.03
N PHE A 266 11.89 -6.33 -1.90
CA PHE A 266 13.21 -6.44 -1.27
C PHE A 266 14.22 -7.21 -2.13
N PHE A 267 13.78 -8.27 -2.80
CA PHE A 267 14.62 -9.05 -3.72
C PHE A 267 14.50 -8.61 -5.17
N ASN A 268 13.84 -7.49 -5.45
CA ASN A 268 13.68 -6.99 -6.82
C ASN A 268 15.05 -6.67 -7.43
N GLY A 269 15.40 -7.35 -8.53
CA GLY A 269 16.68 -7.17 -9.20
C GLY A 269 17.88 -7.83 -8.49
N VAL A 270 17.67 -8.52 -7.36
CA VAL A 270 18.73 -9.22 -6.65
C VAL A 270 18.99 -10.56 -7.33
N VAL A 271 20.17 -10.71 -7.92
CA VAL A 271 20.64 -11.99 -8.43
C VAL A 271 21.28 -12.75 -7.27
N PRO A 272 20.85 -13.99 -6.94
CA PRO A 272 21.54 -14.81 -5.95
C PRO A 272 22.98 -15.03 -6.42
N ALA A 273 23.94 -14.39 -5.77
CA ALA A 273 25.35 -14.61 -6.08
C ALA A 273 25.75 -16.03 -5.66
N ALA A 274 26.54 -16.70 -6.49
CA ALA A 274 27.17 -17.97 -6.15
C ALA A 274 28.17 -17.75 -4.99
N HIS A 275 27.72 -17.98 -3.75
CA HIS A 275 28.44 -18.15 -2.47
C HIS A 275 29.64 -17.23 -2.13
N ASN A 276 29.91 -16.18 -2.91
CA ASN A 276 30.99 -15.26 -2.66
C ASN A 276 30.43 -13.94 -2.11
N TYR A 277 30.36 -13.84 -0.78
CA TYR A 277 29.78 -12.71 -0.07
C TYR A 277 30.79 -11.59 0.25
N VAL A 278 31.79 -11.38 -0.61
CA VAL A 278 32.86 -10.39 -0.38
C VAL A 278 32.31 -8.98 -0.19
N ASP A 279 31.39 -8.55 -1.05
CA ASP A 279 30.79 -7.22 -0.96
C ASP A 279 30.03 -7.03 0.36
N GLN A 280 29.27 -8.05 0.79
CA GLN A 280 28.53 -8.03 2.04
C GLN A 280 29.45 -7.97 3.26
N TRP A 281 30.54 -8.75 3.24
CA TRP A 281 31.54 -8.70 4.30
C TRP A 281 32.21 -7.34 4.39
N GLN A 282 32.52 -6.72 3.26
CA GLN A 282 33.08 -5.37 3.21
C GLN A 282 32.10 -4.33 3.77
N ILE A 283 30.80 -4.45 3.46
CA ILE A 283 29.75 -3.59 4.03
C ILE A 283 29.69 -3.74 5.56
N ILE A 284 29.73 -4.98 6.08
CA ILE A 284 29.72 -5.24 7.52
C ILE A 284 30.97 -4.67 8.20
N GLN A 285 32.15 -4.87 7.62
CA GLN A 285 33.41 -4.33 8.17
C GLN A 285 33.44 -2.79 8.21
N ASN A 286 32.83 -2.14 7.22
CA ASN A 286 32.74 -0.68 7.14
C ASN A 286 31.58 -0.10 7.95
N SER A 287 30.79 -0.93 8.61
CA SER A 287 29.69 -0.45 9.44
C SER A 287 30.18 0.22 10.72
N SER A 288 29.38 1.16 11.23
CA SER A 288 29.66 1.79 12.53
C SER A 288 28.42 1.84 13.42
N TYR A 289 28.67 1.90 14.72
CA TYR A 289 27.66 1.93 15.77
C TYR A 289 28.01 2.98 16.82
N LYS A 290 26.99 3.64 17.36
CA LYS A 290 27.11 4.59 18.46
C LYS A 290 25.91 4.46 19.40
N LEU A 291 26.18 4.38 20.70
CA LEU A 291 25.21 4.56 21.78
C LEU A 291 25.26 6.01 22.25
N GLU A 292 24.14 6.71 22.17
CA GLU A 292 24.02 8.09 22.64
C GLU A 292 23.66 8.13 24.14
N GLN A 293 23.90 9.27 24.79
CA GLN A 293 23.67 9.45 26.24
C GLN A 293 22.19 9.31 26.65
N ASP A 294 21.27 9.57 25.72
CA ASP A 294 19.83 9.43 25.91
C ASP A 294 19.33 7.98 25.74
N GLY A 295 20.25 7.02 25.53
CA GLY A 295 19.94 5.62 25.27
C GLY A 295 19.54 5.32 23.81
N SER A 296 19.62 6.31 22.93
CA SER A 296 19.38 6.10 21.50
C SER A 296 20.54 5.32 20.86
N LEU A 297 20.21 4.40 19.97
CA LEU A 297 21.16 3.63 19.17
C LEU A 297 21.25 4.23 17.77
N GLN A 298 22.46 4.41 17.26
CA GLN A 298 22.70 4.81 15.88
C GLN A 298 23.64 3.84 15.18
N PHE A 299 23.24 3.39 13.99
CA PHE A 299 24.05 2.56 13.10
C PHE A 299 24.22 3.25 11.75
N GLN A 300 25.38 3.03 11.14
CA GLN A 300 25.66 3.35 9.75
C GLN A 300 26.06 2.07 9.04
N VAL A 301 25.23 1.59 8.12
CA VAL A 301 25.43 0.34 7.38
C VAL A 301 24.89 0.53 5.96
N ASN A 302 25.67 0.16 4.93
CA ASN A 302 25.19 0.11 3.54
C ASN A 302 24.51 1.41 3.04
N ASP A 303 25.13 2.57 3.27
CA ASP A 303 24.57 3.91 3.00
C ASP A 303 23.28 4.28 3.74
N PHE A 304 22.85 3.46 4.71
CA PHE A 304 21.74 3.76 5.59
C PHE A 304 22.24 4.24 6.96
N ARG A 305 21.59 5.30 7.45
CA ARG A 305 21.63 5.73 8.83
C ARG A 305 20.38 5.22 9.53
N ILE A 306 20.57 4.35 10.51
CA ILE A 306 19.50 3.70 11.28
C ILE A 306 19.59 4.24 12.70
N ILE A 307 18.50 4.79 13.20
CA ILE A 307 18.41 5.37 14.55
C ILE A 307 17.25 4.70 15.28
N GLN A 308 17.50 4.13 16.46
CA GLN A 308 16.47 3.65 17.37
C GLN A 308 16.50 4.50 18.64
N ALA A 309 15.46 5.30 18.87
CA ALA A 309 15.35 6.13 20.06
C ALA A 309 15.08 5.30 21.33
N GLY A 310 15.22 5.92 22.51
CA GLY A 310 15.00 5.25 23.80
C GLY A 310 13.63 4.55 23.91
N ASP A 311 12.59 5.15 23.32
CA ASP A 311 11.20 4.63 23.23
C ASP A 311 11.01 3.51 22.20
N GLY A 312 12.08 3.06 21.55
CA GLY A 312 12.06 1.99 20.54
C GLY A 312 11.71 2.45 19.13
N LEU A 313 11.35 3.73 18.93
CA LEU A 313 11.06 4.28 17.60
C LEU A 313 12.28 4.17 16.69
N VAL A 314 12.11 3.52 15.54
CA VAL A 314 13.14 3.36 14.52
C VAL A 314 12.92 4.33 13.37
N LYS A 315 14.01 4.96 12.94
CA LYS A 315 14.09 5.79 11.74
C LYS A 315 15.25 5.30 10.89
N ILE A 316 15.03 5.16 9.59
CA ILE A 316 16.03 4.77 8.62
C ILE A 316 16.03 5.80 7.52
N TYR A 317 17.22 6.29 7.18
CA TYR A 317 17.44 7.26 6.12
C TYR A 317 18.58 6.78 5.24
N ARG A 318 18.44 6.92 3.93
CA ARG A 318 19.59 6.80 3.03
C ARG A 318 20.35 8.14 3.02
N PHE A 319 21.68 8.14 2.93
CA PHE A 319 22.48 9.38 3.00
C PHE A 319 22.10 10.46 1.98
N ASN A 320 21.61 10.04 0.81
CA ASN A 320 21.12 10.95 -0.23
C ASN A 320 19.71 11.50 0.03
N ASN A 321 19.10 11.18 1.18
CA ASN A 321 17.74 11.51 1.59
C ASN A 321 16.66 11.15 0.55
N ARG A 322 16.93 10.20 -0.35
CA ARG A 322 15.97 9.77 -1.39
C ARG A 322 14.86 8.89 -0.81
N CYS A 323 15.12 8.22 0.30
CA CYS A 323 14.12 7.44 0.99
C CYS A 323 14.27 7.53 2.52
N SER A 324 13.13 7.38 3.19
CA SER A 324 13.08 7.23 4.64
C SER A 324 12.01 6.23 5.06
N ILE A 325 12.32 5.46 6.09
CA ILE A 325 11.40 4.54 6.76
C ILE A 325 11.33 4.94 8.22
N ARG A 326 10.14 4.88 8.81
CA ARG A 326 9.94 5.02 10.25
C ARG A 326 8.98 3.94 10.72
N THR A 327 9.28 3.32 11.86
CA THR A 327 8.30 2.47 12.54
C THR A 327 8.46 2.54 14.05
N SER A 328 7.36 2.36 14.79
CA SER A 328 7.38 2.33 16.26
C SER A 328 6.78 1.03 16.79
N PRO A 329 7.44 0.38 17.76
CA PRO A 329 6.93 -0.82 18.41
C PRO A 329 5.89 -0.52 19.50
N LEU A 330 5.59 0.76 19.78
CA LEU A 330 4.64 1.17 20.82
C LEU A 330 3.21 1.37 20.29
N ASN A 331 3.06 1.93 19.09
CA ASN A 331 1.77 2.33 18.54
C ASN A 331 1.53 1.83 17.12
N GLY A 332 2.38 0.92 16.63
CA GLY A 332 2.30 0.41 15.26
C GLY A 332 2.41 1.49 14.20
N CYS A 333 2.98 2.67 14.50
CA CYS A 333 3.20 3.66 13.45
C CYS A 333 4.17 3.09 12.41
N ALA A 334 3.87 3.35 11.14
CA ALA A 334 4.65 2.99 9.99
C ALA A 334 4.66 4.17 9.02
N THR A 335 5.81 4.51 8.47
CA THR A 335 5.90 5.53 7.44
C THR A 335 6.98 5.12 6.45
N VAL A 336 6.69 5.25 5.17
CA VAL A 336 7.66 5.14 4.10
C VAL A 336 7.52 6.35 3.19
N THR A 337 8.64 6.98 2.88
CA THR A 337 8.69 8.10 1.93
C THR A 337 9.80 7.84 0.93
N THR A 338 9.45 7.88 -0.34
CA THR A 338 10.38 7.91 -1.48
C THR A 338 10.02 9.11 -2.37
N SER A 339 10.75 9.31 -3.47
CA SER A 339 10.36 10.29 -4.49
C SER A 339 9.00 9.98 -5.14
N SER A 340 8.58 8.71 -5.13
CA SER A 340 7.38 8.25 -5.85
C SER A 340 6.15 8.08 -4.95
N ILE A 341 6.33 7.88 -3.65
CA ILE A 341 5.22 7.63 -2.72
C ILE A 341 5.53 8.15 -1.32
N HIS A 342 4.49 8.65 -0.66
CA HIS A 342 4.48 8.89 0.78
C HIS A 342 3.31 8.12 1.39
N CYS A 343 3.60 7.17 2.28
CA CYS A 343 2.62 6.31 2.92
C CYS A 343 2.81 6.32 4.43
N THR A 344 1.73 6.52 5.18
CA THR A 344 1.69 6.46 6.64
C THR A 344 0.60 5.52 7.10
N ALA A 345 0.85 4.79 8.18
CA ALA A 345 -0.14 3.98 8.85
C ALA A 345 0.11 3.99 10.36
N SER A 346 -0.93 3.74 11.15
CA SER A 346 -0.81 3.64 12.61
C SER A 346 -1.90 2.74 13.18
N LEU A 347 -1.59 2.08 14.30
CA LEU A 347 -2.52 1.37 15.16
C LEU A 347 -2.82 2.13 16.45
N GLY A 348 -2.29 3.35 16.60
CA GLY A 348 -2.44 4.18 17.80
C GLY A 348 -3.86 4.73 17.97
N THR A 349 -3.99 5.80 18.76
CA THR A 349 -5.28 6.42 19.09
C THR A 349 -6.11 6.76 17.85
N SER A 350 -5.46 7.19 16.77
CA SER A 350 -6.07 7.36 15.46
C SER A 350 -5.50 6.32 14.48
N SER A 351 -6.18 5.18 14.41
CA SER A 351 -5.86 4.15 13.41
C SER A 351 -6.10 4.71 12.01
N HIS A 352 -5.09 4.62 11.14
CA HIS A 352 -5.23 5.10 9.77
C HIS A 352 -4.30 4.37 8.81
N LEU A 353 -4.59 4.53 7.52
CA LEU A 353 -3.71 4.26 6.40
C LEU A 353 -3.87 5.42 5.41
N PHE A 354 -2.79 6.13 5.13
CA PHE A 354 -2.75 7.24 4.20
C PHE A 354 -1.70 6.98 3.14
N VAL A 355 -2.05 7.22 1.88
CA VAL A 355 -1.15 7.08 0.74
C VAL A 355 -1.26 8.33 -0.12
N ARG A 356 -0.11 8.89 -0.48
CA ARG A 356 0.00 10.02 -1.40
C ARG A 356 1.00 9.70 -2.50
N ARG A 357 0.61 10.00 -3.73
CA ARG A 357 1.48 10.03 -4.92
C ARG A 357 1.10 11.24 -5.75
N GLU A 358 2.01 12.22 -5.86
CA GLU A 358 1.75 13.50 -6.52
C GLU A 358 0.51 14.20 -5.91
N GLU A 359 -0.53 14.44 -6.73
CA GLU A 359 -1.82 15.01 -6.34
C GLU A 359 -2.85 13.95 -5.90
N ARG A 360 -2.56 12.66 -6.12
CA ARG A 360 -3.44 11.54 -5.77
C ARG A 360 -3.26 11.19 -4.30
N ARG A 361 -4.37 11.00 -3.59
CA ARG A 361 -4.39 10.67 -2.17
C ARG A 361 -5.42 9.58 -1.90
N MET A 362 -5.13 8.71 -0.95
CA MET A 362 -6.08 7.80 -0.33
C MET A 362 -5.94 7.94 1.18
N HIS A 363 -7.06 8.02 1.88
CA HIS A 363 -7.14 8.05 3.33
C HIS A 363 -8.14 7.01 3.80
N PHE A 364 -7.72 6.20 4.76
CA PHE A 364 -8.53 5.24 5.47
C PHE A 364 -8.34 5.45 6.97
N ASP A 365 -9.42 5.61 7.73
CA ASP A 365 -9.39 5.90 9.18
C ASP A 365 -9.84 4.70 10.04
N GLY A 366 -9.85 3.51 9.45
CA GLY A 366 -10.39 2.30 10.06
C GLY A 366 -11.87 2.05 9.76
N ALA A 367 -12.61 3.00 9.21
CA ALA A 367 -14.03 2.83 8.88
C ALA A 367 -14.42 3.42 7.52
N THR A 368 -13.97 4.63 7.21
CA THR A 368 -14.18 5.33 5.94
C THR A 368 -12.95 5.17 5.05
N PHE A 369 -13.17 5.02 3.74
CA PHE A 369 -12.12 4.90 2.74
C PHE A 369 -12.36 5.93 1.66
N ILE A 370 -11.50 6.94 1.57
CA ILE A 370 -11.68 8.08 0.68
C ILE A 370 -10.46 8.20 -0.21
N VAL A 371 -10.69 8.29 -1.51
CA VAL A 371 -9.66 8.67 -2.48
C VAL A 371 -9.93 10.07 -3.00
N ARG A 372 -8.86 10.79 -3.31
CA ARG A 372 -8.91 12.13 -3.88
C ARG A 372 -7.92 12.23 -5.02
N ASN A 373 -8.40 12.75 -6.14
CA ASN A 373 -7.57 13.11 -7.27
C ASN A 373 -7.86 14.56 -7.66
N ALA A 374 -6.86 15.43 -7.50
CA ALA A 374 -6.99 16.88 -7.64
C ALA A 374 -8.15 17.46 -6.79
N GLY A 375 -9.22 17.93 -7.43
CA GLY A 375 -10.41 18.51 -6.79
C GLY A 375 -11.53 17.51 -6.48
N HIS A 376 -11.47 16.29 -7.01
CA HIS A 376 -12.55 15.31 -6.87
C HIS A 376 -12.23 14.26 -5.83
N SER A 377 -13.23 13.92 -5.01
CA SER A 377 -13.09 12.87 -4.00
C SER A 377 -14.29 11.93 -4.04
N ALA A 378 -14.02 10.64 -3.90
CA ALA A 378 -15.04 9.63 -3.70
C ALA A 378 -14.50 8.50 -2.84
N GLY A 379 -15.39 7.68 -2.31
CA GLY A 379 -14.99 6.68 -1.35
C GLY A 379 -16.15 5.83 -0.87
N PHE A 380 -15.86 4.99 0.12
CA PHE A 380 -16.85 4.19 0.82
C PHE A 380 -16.96 4.68 2.26
N ASP A 381 -18.19 4.87 2.71
CA ASP A 381 -18.47 5.19 4.11
C ASP A 381 -18.34 3.95 5.02
N GLU A 382 -18.60 4.12 6.31
CA GLU A 382 -18.58 3.04 7.28
C GLU A 382 -19.59 1.92 6.97
N LEU A 383 -20.62 2.16 6.16
CA LEU A 383 -21.59 1.14 5.75
C LEU A 383 -21.23 0.50 4.41
N ASP A 384 -20.03 0.78 3.90
CA ASP A 384 -19.53 0.38 2.59
C ASP A 384 -20.28 1.01 1.43
N ARG A 385 -21.00 2.11 1.65
CA ARG A 385 -21.76 2.78 0.57
C ARG A 385 -20.86 3.76 -0.15
N LEU A 386 -20.95 3.78 -1.48
CA LEU A 386 -20.24 4.76 -2.29
C LEU A 386 -20.73 6.18 -1.96
N ARG A 387 -19.79 7.09 -1.72
CA ARG A 387 -20.00 8.52 -1.53
C ARG A 387 -19.12 9.31 -2.50
N VAL A 388 -19.69 10.37 -3.05
CA VAL A 388 -19.00 11.37 -3.86
C VAL A 388 -19.09 12.70 -3.11
N TYR A 389 -17.97 13.41 -3.01
CA TYR A 389 -17.84 14.64 -2.22
C TYR A 389 -17.57 15.87 -3.09
#